data_AF-A0A7W0VS47-F1
#
_entry.id   AF-A0A7W0VS47-F1
#
_cell.length_a   1.000
_cell.length_b   1.000
_cell.length_c   1.000
_cell.angle_alpha   90.00
_cell.angle_beta   90.00
_cell.angle_gamma   90.00
#
_symmetry.space_group_name_H-M   'P 1'
#
loop_
_entity.id
_entity.type
_entity.pdbx_description
1 polymer ?
#
loop_
_entity_poly.entity_id
_entity_poly.type
_entity_poly.pdbx_seq_one_letter_code
_entity_poly.pdbx_strand_id
1 'polypeptide(L)'
;MGNLASRVVGALFLCGLAACASSSRAGDEVDAATGDDAAVPDASVIDAMPDAKLNGFGEPCTDTNQCESNLCIAAATGGVCSQLCGSCPTGWGCFGVLGAIDPGQVAFVCVPVSNQLCSPCNADSECTLLGMDKCITQDTGRKYCARDCATVSCPTGYSCENEVIGGVTFKECMPTTGACDCMNAMQMGMTDPCTLTTLLGTQCAGTSTCGGTAGWGACAAPSTMDTPDAAYTDNNCDGIDGDYMKGIFVAGGGTNNATCGLTHTTPCQTISFGIVRGVQASRPNVYVQAGTYNEVIVLLNGVSVWGGYDFAWQRGPYSNNANKVTVTGGQDTTTGGDGEYLTVRAHDLIVPATIADLILQGPTAQGVGGASGLDGRSSYVVHSKAASVTLSRVQITAGAGANGGTGSAGQDAVLVDAQGFMNGGNGGNGDEFTTACNSSSQGGPGSAGTNTCGSSPSSRAMNGGLGGNGGTMDTDCGFFSSNFDARPGGNGMNAGFVSGSNGLRGLGGSGTDVCGPTTSGNSGLVANGGAGGASSGGYLSGPSSQYWYARAGGAGGTGQNGG
;
A
#
# COMPACT_ATOMS: atom_id res chain seq x y z
N MET A 1 12.94 -6.46 38.03
CA MET A 1 12.25 -5.64 39.04
C MET A 1 10.92 -5.21 38.44
N GLY A 2 9.80 -5.50 39.11
CA GLY A 2 8.45 -4.98 38.77
C GLY A 2 7.47 -5.95 38.12
N ASN A 3 6.77 -6.73 38.94
CA ASN A 3 5.58 -7.54 38.62
C ASN A 3 4.28 -6.75 38.91
N LEU A 4 3.12 -7.38 38.58
CA LEU A 4 1.71 -7.10 38.94
C LEU A 4 0.92 -6.31 37.88
N ALA A 5 -0.03 -6.88 37.13
CA ALA A 5 -1.29 -7.57 37.47
C ALA A 5 -2.37 -6.66 38.07
N SER A 6 -3.49 -6.48 37.36
CA SER A 6 -4.82 -6.45 38.00
C SER A 6 -5.97 -6.70 36.99
N ARG A 7 -6.78 -7.70 37.34
CA ARG A 7 -8.12 -8.01 36.83
C ARG A 7 -9.15 -7.38 37.80
N VAL A 8 -10.26 -6.86 37.26
CA VAL A 8 -11.53 -6.58 37.95
C VAL A 8 -12.59 -6.80 36.85
N VAL A 9 -13.53 -7.74 36.81
CA VAL A 9 -14.49 -8.37 37.74
C VAL A 9 -15.46 -7.38 38.39
N GLY A 10 -16.60 -7.18 37.74
CA GLY A 10 -17.82 -6.62 38.31
C GLY A 10 -19.03 -7.34 37.69
N ALA A 11 -19.77 -8.05 38.53
CA ALA A 11 -20.83 -8.99 38.19
C ALA A 11 -22.19 -8.52 38.73
N LEU A 12 -23.25 -9.09 38.15
CA LEU A 12 -24.61 -9.30 38.66
C LEU A 12 -25.54 -8.09 38.93
N PHE A 13 -26.65 -8.08 38.18
CA PHE A 13 -27.99 -7.99 38.78
C PHE A 13 -28.87 -9.09 38.19
N LEU A 14 -29.50 -9.88 39.08
CA LEU A 14 -30.39 -11.00 38.81
C LEU A 14 -31.70 -10.77 39.60
N CYS A 15 -32.82 -11.22 39.03
CA CYS A 15 -34.19 -11.43 39.55
C CYS A 15 -35.24 -10.59 38.78
N GLY A 16 -36.33 -11.14 38.26
CA GLY A 16 -36.81 -12.52 38.26
C GLY A 16 -38.32 -12.59 37.92
N LEU A 17 -38.73 -13.76 37.40
CA LEU A 17 -40.09 -14.37 37.40
C LEU A 17 -41.20 -13.66 36.58
N ALA A 18 -42.20 -14.33 36.00
CA ALA A 18 -42.61 -15.72 35.77
C ALA A 18 -43.84 -15.62 34.80
N ALA A 19 -43.90 -16.35 33.68
CA ALA A 19 -44.49 -17.68 33.49
C ALA A 19 -45.98 -17.69 33.08
N CYS A 20 -46.29 -18.75 32.29
CA CYS A 20 -47.58 -19.40 32.04
C CYS A 20 -48.52 -18.77 30.99
N ALA A 21 -49.29 -19.54 30.21
CA ALA A 21 -49.28 -20.95 29.84
C ALA A 21 -50.42 -21.13 28.82
N SER A 22 -50.18 -22.00 27.85
CA SER A 22 -51.19 -22.69 27.04
C SER A 22 -51.93 -23.75 27.88
N SER A 23 -53.25 -23.88 27.71
CA SER A 23 -54.10 -25.08 27.94
C SER A 23 -55.58 -24.66 27.86
N SER A 24 -56.36 -25.13 26.87
CA SER A 24 -57.06 -26.42 26.72
C SER A 24 -58.47 -26.43 27.34
N ARG A 25 -59.41 -27.03 26.62
CA ARG A 25 -60.40 -27.97 27.18
C ARG A 25 -61.01 -28.83 26.09
N ALA A 26 -61.15 -30.10 26.43
CA ALA A 26 -61.64 -31.22 25.65
C ALA A 26 -62.94 -31.75 26.28
N GLY A 27 -63.73 -32.44 25.44
CA GLY A 27 -64.73 -33.47 25.80
C GLY A 27 -66.08 -32.97 26.31
N ASP A 28 -67.20 -33.67 26.16
CA ASP A 28 -67.56 -34.89 25.44
C ASP A 28 -69.08 -35.10 25.63
N GLU A 29 -69.73 -35.87 24.75
CA GLU A 29 -71.07 -36.52 24.86
C GLU A 29 -72.34 -35.62 25.05
N VAL A 30 -73.56 -35.91 24.60
CA VAL A 30 -74.30 -37.15 24.27
C VAL A 30 -75.51 -36.81 23.36
N ASP A 31 -75.88 -37.74 22.48
CA ASP A 31 -77.19 -37.84 21.81
C ASP A 31 -78.34 -38.01 22.82
N ALA A 32 -79.51 -37.42 22.55
CA ALA A 32 -80.82 -38.07 22.75
C ALA A 32 -81.98 -37.22 22.20
N ALA A 33 -82.77 -37.84 21.33
CA ALA A 33 -83.96 -37.34 20.68
C ALA A 33 -85.15 -37.13 21.62
N THR A 34 -86.02 -36.16 21.27
CA THR A 34 -87.49 -36.17 21.34
C THR A 34 -87.94 -35.04 20.40
N GLY A 35 -88.95 -35.13 19.54
CA GLY A 35 -90.21 -35.87 19.55
C GLY A 35 -91.29 -34.86 19.12
N ASP A 36 -92.11 -35.25 18.13
CA ASP A 36 -93.10 -34.47 17.38
C ASP A 36 -94.02 -33.52 18.18
N ASP A 37 -94.46 -32.41 17.56
CA ASP A 37 -95.80 -32.29 16.94
C ASP A 37 -96.26 -30.84 16.71
N ALA A 38 -96.95 -30.66 15.57
CA ALA A 38 -97.97 -29.64 15.25
C ALA A 38 -97.51 -28.16 15.05
N ALA A 39 -97.92 -27.41 14.03
CA ALA A 39 -99.05 -27.55 13.11
C ALA A 39 -98.80 -26.76 11.82
N VAL A 40 -99.39 -27.26 10.73
CA VAL A 40 -99.60 -26.55 9.46
C VAL A 40 -100.75 -25.54 9.66
N PRO A 41 -100.73 -24.39 8.96
CA PRO A 41 -101.80 -24.24 7.97
C PRO A 41 -101.30 -23.82 6.58
N ASP A 42 -102.08 -24.37 5.67
CA ASP A 42 -102.11 -24.37 4.22
C ASP A 42 -102.09 -23.00 3.52
N ALA A 43 -101.72 -23.09 2.25
CA ALA A 43 -102.11 -22.26 1.11
C ALA A 43 -101.49 -20.86 0.94
N SER A 44 -100.50 -20.79 0.04
CA SER A 44 -100.68 -20.02 -1.19
C SER A 44 -99.71 -20.48 -2.28
N VAL A 45 -100.27 -20.99 -3.37
CA VAL A 45 -99.63 -21.09 -4.69
C VAL A 45 -99.10 -19.70 -5.05
N ILE A 46 -97.79 -19.60 -5.32
CA ILE A 46 -97.22 -18.46 -6.04
C ILE A 46 -96.50 -19.03 -7.26
N ASP A 47 -96.85 -18.41 -8.38
CA ASP A 47 -96.55 -18.73 -9.76
C ASP A 47 -95.10 -19.13 -10.05
N ALA A 48 -94.96 -19.89 -11.15
CA ALA A 48 -93.75 -20.03 -11.92
C ALA A 48 -92.99 -18.69 -11.98
N MET A 49 -91.72 -18.71 -11.58
CA MET A 49 -90.81 -17.61 -11.83
C MET A 49 -90.82 -17.33 -13.35
N PRO A 50 -90.97 -16.08 -13.78
CA PRO A 50 -90.89 -15.73 -15.19
C PRO A 50 -89.50 -16.15 -15.70
N ASP A 51 -89.44 -16.61 -16.95
CA ASP A 51 -88.22 -16.91 -17.69
C ASP A 51 -87.12 -15.93 -17.27
N ALA A 52 -86.19 -16.40 -16.46
CA ALA A 52 -85.04 -15.60 -16.07
C ALA A 52 -84.38 -15.20 -17.38
N LYS A 53 -84.33 -13.89 -17.65
CA LYS A 53 -83.73 -13.35 -18.86
C LYS A 53 -82.35 -14.00 -19.03
N LEU A 54 -82.20 -14.82 -20.07
CA LEU A 54 -80.94 -15.49 -20.36
C LEU A 54 -79.86 -14.41 -20.59
N ASN A 55 -78.66 -14.69 -20.10
CA ASN A 55 -77.56 -13.76 -20.18
C ASN A 55 -77.11 -13.62 -21.64
N GLY A 56 -76.93 -12.37 -22.06
CA GLY A 56 -76.52 -12.03 -23.42
C GLY A 56 -75.04 -12.32 -23.67
N PHE A 57 -74.62 -12.22 -24.93
CA PHE A 57 -73.21 -12.37 -25.30
C PHE A 57 -72.30 -11.43 -24.48
N GLY A 58 -71.26 -11.97 -23.85
CA GLY A 58 -70.30 -11.24 -23.02
C GLY A 58 -70.69 -11.09 -21.54
N GLU A 59 -71.88 -11.54 -21.13
CA GLU A 59 -72.30 -11.53 -19.72
C GLU A 59 -71.77 -12.74 -18.94
N PRO A 60 -71.53 -12.62 -17.62
CA PRO A 60 -70.95 -13.71 -16.82
C PRO A 60 -71.92 -14.90 -16.68
N CYS A 61 -71.39 -16.11 -16.65
CA CYS A 61 -72.14 -17.35 -16.46
C CYS A 61 -71.34 -18.36 -15.62
N THR A 62 -72.07 -19.33 -15.07
CA THR A 62 -71.55 -20.48 -14.32
C THR A 62 -71.92 -21.80 -15.00
N ASP A 63 -72.95 -21.80 -15.84
CA ASP A 63 -73.46 -22.96 -16.57
C ASP A 63 -73.97 -22.52 -17.96
N THR A 64 -73.98 -23.43 -18.94
CA THR A 64 -74.36 -23.17 -20.33
C THR A 64 -75.81 -22.71 -20.45
N ASN A 65 -76.71 -23.24 -19.61
CA ASN A 65 -78.13 -22.89 -19.56
C ASN A 65 -78.44 -21.45 -19.12
N GLN A 66 -77.43 -20.71 -18.66
CA GLN A 66 -77.58 -19.31 -18.28
C GLN A 66 -77.39 -18.36 -19.47
N CYS A 67 -76.92 -18.85 -20.61
CA CYS A 67 -76.60 -18.04 -21.79
C CYS A 67 -77.65 -18.21 -22.90
N GLU A 68 -78.02 -17.13 -23.58
CA GLU A 68 -78.94 -17.18 -24.75
C GLU A 68 -78.46 -18.14 -25.85
N SER A 69 -77.14 -18.33 -25.93
CA SER A 69 -76.44 -19.18 -26.89
C SER A 69 -76.20 -20.62 -26.43
N ASN A 70 -76.61 -20.98 -25.20
CA ASN A 70 -76.24 -22.22 -24.52
C ASN A 70 -74.71 -22.46 -24.45
N LEU A 71 -73.91 -21.39 -24.45
CA LEU A 71 -72.45 -21.46 -24.51
C LEU A 71 -71.86 -20.61 -23.39
N CYS A 72 -71.38 -21.29 -22.33
CA CYS A 72 -70.64 -20.68 -21.25
C CYS A 72 -69.18 -21.13 -21.33
N ILE A 73 -68.29 -20.22 -21.75
CA ILE A 73 -66.85 -20.51 -21.86
C ILE A 73 -66.11 -19.97 -20.64
N ALA A 74 -65.09 -20.68 -20.16
CA ALA A 74 -64.25 -20.20 -19.06
C ALA A 74 -63.36 -19.05 -19.53
N ALA A 75 -63.52 -17.86 -18.94
CA ALA A 75 -62.75 -16.67 -19.22
C ALA A 75 -62.15 -16.05 -17.94
N ALA A 76 -60.84 -16.19 -17.75
CA ALA A 76 -59.96 -15.57 -16.76
C ALA A 76 -60.34 -15.83 -15.29
N THR A 77 -61.46 -15.26 -14.84
CA THR A 77 -61.92 -15.28 -13.45
C THR A 77 -63.35 -15.80 -13.28
N GLY A 78 -64.04 -16.17 -14.38
CA GLY A 78 -65.39 -16.75 -14.36
C GLY A 78 -65.82 -17.29 -15.73
N GLY A 79 -67.01 -17.87 -15.84
CA GLY A 79 -67.59 -18.18 -17.16
C GLY A 79 -68.15 -16.93 -17.83
N VAL A 80 -68.13 -16.88 -19.15
CA VAL A 80 -68.77 -15.82 -19.95
C VAL A 80 -69.59 -16.43 -21.07
N CYS A 81 -70.77 -15.85 -21.33
CA CYS A 81 -71.63 -16.27 -22.41
C CYS A 81 -71.01 -15.92 -23.77
N SER A 82 -70.85 -16.92 -24.63
CA SER A 82 -70.19 -16.84 -25.94
C SER A 82 -71.13 -17.27 -27.07
N GLN A 83 -70.66 -17.37 -28.32
CA GLN A 83 -71.42 -17.87 -29.45
C GLN A 83 -70.53 -18.67 -30.41
N LEU A 84 -71.14 -19.53 -31.23
CA LEU A 84 -70.46 -20.21 -32.33
C LEU A 84 -69.95 -19.20 -33.36
N CYS A 85 -68.76 -19.45 -33.91
CA CYS A 85 -68.16 -18.53 -34.85
C CYS A 85 -68.85 -18.50 -36.23
N GLY A 86 -69.35 -17.32 -36.61
CA GLY A 86 -69.52 -16.90 -38.01
C GLY A 86 -68.66 -15.66 -38.31
N SER A 87 -68.80 -14.62 -37.48
CA SER A 87 -67.86 -13.51 -37.31
C SER A 87 -67.98 -13.00 -35.86
N CYS A 88 -66.86 -12.93 -35.14
CA CYS A 88 -66.89 -12.52 -33.72
C CYS A 88 -66.89 -10.98 -33.57
N PRO A 89 -67.58 -10.43 -32.56
CA PRO A 89 -67.55 -9.00 -32.25
C PRO A 89 -66.13 -8.48 -31.95
N THR A 90 -65.89 -7.18 -32.12
CA THR A 90 -64.60 -6.57 -31.82
C THR A 90 -64.17 -6.85 -30.39
N GLY A 91 -62.93 -7.34 -30.20
CA GLY A 91 -62.43 -7.80 -28.89
C GLY A 91 -62.65 -9.29 -28.61
N TRP A 92 -63.19 -10.05 -29.57
CA TRP A 92 -63.38 -11.50 -29.49
C TRP A 92 -62.78 -12.18 -30.73
N GLY A 93 -62.02 -13.26 -30.54
CA GLY A 93 -61.45 -14.07 -31.61
C GLY A 93 -62.20 -15.40 -31.74
N CYS A 94 -62.13 -16.01 -32.91
CA CYS A 94 -62.74 -17.33 -33.13
C CYS A 94 -61.73 -18.45 -32.84
N PHE A 95 -61.96 -19.22 -31.79
CA PHE A 95 -61.03 -20.27 -31.35
C PHE A 95 -61.73 -21.62 -31.18
N GLY A 96 -61.01 -22.71 -31.49
CA GLY A 96 -61.49 -24.07 -31.29
C GLY A 96 -61.35 -24.49 -29.83
N VAL A 97 -62.47 -24.60 -29.11
CA VAL A 97 -62.51 -25.02 -27.71
C VAL A 97 -63.06 -26.44 -27.63
N LEU A 98 -62.31 -27.32 -26.97
CA LEU A 98 -62.72 -28.71 -26.74
C LEU A 98 -63.80 -28.77 -25.65
N GLY A 99 -64.93 -29.41 -25.91
CA GLY A 99 -66.00 -29.58 -24.92
C GLY A 99 -66.94 -28.39 -24.79
N ALA A 100 -66.87 -27.39 -25.68
CA ALA A 100 -67.69 -26.18 -25.57
C ALA A 100 -69.18 -26.40 -25.86
N ILE A 101 -69.53 -27.45 -26.61
CA ILE A 101 -70.93 -27.82 -26.92
C ILE A 101 -71.18 -29.25 -26.46
N ASP A 102 -70.36 -30.19 -26.95
CA ASP A 102 -70.44 -31.61 -26.58
C ASP A 102 -69.11 -32.08 -25.96
N PRO A 103 -69.15 -32.90 -24.89
CA PRO A 103 -67.94 -33.47 -24.30
C PRO A 103 -67.11 -34.23 -25.35
N GLY A 104 -65.87 -33.78 -25.58
CA GLY A 104 -64.93 -34.45 -26.48
C GLY A 104 -64.91 -33.96 -27.94
N GLN A 105 -65.70 -32.95 -28.32
CA GLN A 105 -65.60 -32.32 -29.65
C GLN A 105 -65.04 -30.89 -29.58
N VAL A 106 -64.27 -30.49 -30.61
CA VAL A 106 -63.79 -29.12 -30.75
C VAL A 106 -64.85 -28.30 -31.47
N ALA A 107 -65.38 -27.27 -30.81
CA ALA A 107 -66.28 -26.29 -31.43
C ALA A 107 -65.59 -24.93 -31.53
N PHE A 108 -65.75 -24.25 -32.67
CA PHE A 108 -65.21 -22.91 -32.89
C PHE A 108 -66.16 -21.88 -32.29
N VAL A 109 -65.71 -21.24 -31.20
CA VAL A 109 -66.51 -20.30 -30.40
C VAL A 109 -65.77 -18.97 -30.24
N CYS A 110 -66.51 -17.89 -30.08
CA CYS A 110 -65.93 -16.57 -29.87
C CYS A 110 -65.35 -16.49 -28.45
N VAL A 111 -64.05 -16.25 -28.29
CA VAL A 111 -63.40 -16.10 -26.99
C VAL A 111 -62.91 -14.67 -26.85
N PRO A 112 -63.09 -14.01 -25.69
CA PRO A 112 -62.61 -12.64 -25.53
C PRO A 112 -61.10 -12.64 -25.65
N VAL A 113 -60.56 -11.87 -26.59
CA VAL A 113 -59.12 -11.67 -26.70
C VAL A 113 -58.72 -10.63 -25.68
N SER A 114 -58.38 -11.08 -24.47
CA SER A 114 -57.62 -10.23 -23.55
C SER A 114 -56.23 -10.05 -24.16
N ASN A 115 -55.97 -8.89 -24.77
CA ASN A 115 -54.67 -8.57 -25.33
C ASN A 115 -53.68 -8.32 -24.17
N GLN A 116 -53.12 -9.39 -23.61
CA GLN A 116 -52.09 -9.33 -22.57
C GLN A 116 -50.70 -9.03 -23.14
N LEU A 117 -50.62 -8.63 -24.42
CA LEU A 117 -49.38 -8.34 -25.13
C LEU A 117 -48.50 -7.39 -24.30
N CYS A 118 -47.26 -7.81 -24.04
CA CYS A 118 -46.29 -7.11 -23.21
C CYS A 118 -46.65 -6.93 -21.73
N SER A 119 -47.61 -7.71 -21.22
CA SER A 119 -47.85 -7.84 -19.79
C SER A 119 -46.85 -8.84 -19.18
N PRO A 120 -46.34 -8.60 -17.97
CA PRO A 120 -45.40 -9.51 -17.31
C PRO A 120 -46.08 -10.84 -16.98
N CYS A 121 -45.33 -11.94 -17.09
CA CYS A 121 -45.82 -13.29 -16.83
C CYS A 121 -44.74 -14.20 -16.24
N ASN A 122 -45.13 -15.28 -15.56
CA ASN A 122 -44.22 -16.35 -15.14
C ASN A 122 -44.43 -17.65 -15.92
N ALA A 123 -45.64 -17.88 -16.43
CA ALA A 123 -46.04 -19.08 -17.17
C ALA A 123 -47.01 -18.73 -18.32
N ASP A 124 -47.04 -19.59 -19.36
CA ASP A 124 -47.93 -19.43 -20.53
C ASP A 124 -49.42 -19.29 -20.15
N SER A 125 -49.86 -19.95 -19.08
CA SER A 125 -51.23 -19.87 -18.58
C SER A 125 -51.66 -18.48 -18.11
N GLU A 126 -50.70 -17.57 -17.89
CA GLU A 126 -50.96 -16.17 -17.51
C GLU A 126 -51.19 -15.28 -18.74
N CYS A 127 -50.77 -15.74 -19.92
CA CYS A 127 -50.83 -14.97 -21.17
C CYS A 127 -52.12 -15.22 -21.94
N THR A 128 -52.67 -16.43 -21.85
CA THR A 128 -54.03 -16.72 -22.31
C THR A 128 -54.57 -17.98 -21.65
N LEU A 129 -55.89 -18.10 -21.62
CA LEU A 129 -56.59 -19.26 -21.06
C LEU A 129 -56.57 -20.49 -21.99
N LEU A 130 -56.22 -20.29 -23.26
CA LEU A 130 -56.23 -21.34 -24.28
C LEU A 130 -54.82 -21.85 -24.66
N GLY A 131 -53.78 -21.42 -23.94
CA GLY A 131 -52.38 -21.85 -24.12
C GLY A 131 -51.68 -21.47 -25.44
N MET A 132 -52.31 -20.65 -26.28
CA MET A 132 -51.75 -20.19 -27.55
C MET A 132 -50.73 -19.06 -27.38
N ASP A 133 -51.03 -18.08 -26.53
CA ASP A 133 -50.13 -16.98 -26.18
C ASP A 133 -49.05 -17.47 -25.23
N LYS A 134 -47.81 -17.09 -25.51
CA LYS A 134 -46.63 -17.61 -24.82
C LYS A 134 -45.98 -16.59 -23.92
N CYS A 135 -45.46 -17.07 -22.80
CA CYS A 135 -44.68 -16.26 -21.89
C CYS A 135 -43.20 -16.25 -22.35
N ILE A 136 -42.85 -15.27 -23.18
CA ILE A 136 -41.54 -15.19 -23.83
C ILE A 136 -40.53 -14.55 -22.90
N THR A 137 -39.33 -15.15 -22.82
CA THR A 137 -38.20 -14.59 -22.07
C THR A 137 -37.33 -13.78 -23.02
N GLN A 138 -37.11 -12.50 -22.72
CA GLN A 138 -36.18 -11.63 -23.44
C GLN A 138 -34.74 -11.89 -22.99
N ASP A 139 -33.77 -11.36 -23.75
CA ASP A 139 -32.33 -11.48 -23.45
C ASP A 139 -31.97 -10.92 -22.07
N THR A 140 -32.74 -9.95 -21.56
CA THR A 140 -32.59 -9.39 -20.21
C THR A 140 -33.08 -10.33 -19.10
N GLY A 141 -33.65 -11.49 -19.44
CA GLY A 141 -34.25 -12.46 -18.52
C GLY A 141 -35.68 -12.12 -18.11
N ARG A 142 -36.24 -11.00 -18.57
CA ARG A 142 -37.62 -10.60 -18.30
C ARG A 142 -38.59 -11.42 -19.13
N LYS A 143 -39.77 -11.65 -18.58
CA LYS A 143 -40.81 -12.44 -19.21
C LYS A 143 -42.04 -11.61 -19.51
N TYR A 144 -42.53 -11.71 -20.73
CA TYR A 144 -43.71 -10.99 -21.19
C TYR A 144 -44.61 -11.88 -22.05
N CYS A 145 -45.90 -11.62 -21.99
CA CYS A 145 -46.86 -12.30 -22.84
C CYS A 145 -46.75 -11.82 -24.28
N ALA A 146 -46.47 -12.75 -25.17
CA ALA A 146 -46.61 -12.58 -26.61
C ALA A 146 -47.88 -13.29 -27.08
N ARG A 147 -48.48 -12.77 -28.14
CA ARG A 147 -49.74 -13.28 -28.68
C ARG A 147 -49.49 -14.14 -29.90
N ASP A 148 -50.19 -15.27 -30.01
CA ASP A 148 -50.11 -16.10 -31.21
C ASP A 148 -50.54 -15.29 -32.44
N CYS A 149 -49.69 -15.34 -33.46
CA CYS A 149 -49.90 -14.67 -34.74
C CYS A 149 -49.97 -15.65 -35.92
N ALA A 150 -50.11 -16.95 -35.66
CA ALA A 150 -50.32 -17.94 -36.71
C ALA A 150 -51.63 -17.70 -37.48
N THR A 151 -52.66 -17.20 -36.79
CA THR A 151 -54.01 -17.00 -37.35
C THR A 151 -54.51 -15.55 -37.30
N VAL A 152 -53.88 -14.69 -36.49
CA VAL A 152 -54.27 -13.29 -36.29
C VAL A 152 -53.07 -12.37 -36.55
N SER A 153 -53.26 -11.28 -37.29
CA SER A 153 -52.20 -10.31 -37.55
C SER A 153 -51.78 -9.54 -36.29
N CYS A 154 -50.50 -9.26 -36.15
CA CYS A 154 -49.97 -8.47 -35.03
C CYS A 154 -50.41 -7.00 -35.10
N PRO A 155 -50.58 -6.32 -33.95
CA PRO A 155 -50.89 -4.89 -33.91
C PRO A 155 -49.72 -4.05 -34.45
N THR A 156 -49.96 -2.78 -34.76
CA THR A 156 -48.90 -1.85 -35.13
C THR A 156 -47.83 -1.77 -34.04
N GLY A 157 -46.55 -1.83 -34.42
CA GLY A 157 -45.42 -1.89 -33.49
C GLY A 157 -44.99 -3.32 -33.11
N TYR A 158 -45.63 -4.35 -33.68
CA TYR A 158 -45.28 -5.74 -33.47
C TYR A 158 -45.11 -6.49 -34.80
N SER A 159 -44.09 -7.34 -34.88
CA SER A 159 -43.82 -8.28 -35.97
C SER A 159 -44.20 -9.71 -35.53
N CYS A 160 -44.74 -10.50 -36.46
CA CYS A 160 -45.00 -11.91 -36.21
C CYS A 160 -43.70 -12.70 -36.42
N GLU A 161 -43.09 -13.19 -35.34
CA GLU A 161 -41.79 -13.87 -35.35
C GLU A 161 -41.89 -15.31 -34.86
N ASN A 162 -40.92 -16.14 -35.24
CA ASN A 162 -40.88 -17.54 -34.83
C ASN A 162 -40.06 -17.67 -33.54
N GLU A 163 -40.69 -18.05 -32.44
CA GLU A 163 -40.07 -18.24 -31.14
C GLU A 163 -39.95 -19.72 -30.79
N VAL A 164 -38.80 -20.14 -30.26
CA VAL A 164 -38.57 -21.55 -29.88
C VAL A 164 -38.66 -21.71 -28.37
N ILE A 165 -39.70 -22.39 -27.91
CA ILE A 165 -39.96 -22.62 -26.49
C ILE A 165 -39.99 -24.12 -26.23
N GLY A 166 -39.08 -24.61 -25.39
CA GLY A 166 -38.98 -26.04 -25.11
C GLY A 166 -38.68 -26.92 -26.34
N GLY A 167 -38.04 -26.35 -27.37
CA GLY A 167 -37.73 -27.04 -28.62
C GLY A 167 -38.86 -27.07 -29.65
N VAL A 168 -40.00 -26.44 -29.37
CA VAL A 168 -41.13 -26.27 -30.30
C VAL A 168 -41.20 -24.83 -30.78
N THR A 169 -41.46 -24.63 -32.07
CA THR A 169 -41.57 -23.30 -32.69
C THR A 169 -43.02 -22.82 -32.65
N PHE A 170 -43.24 -21.64 -32.06
CA PHE A 170 -44.50 -20.91 -32.03
C PHE A 170 -44.36 -19.61 -32.82
N LYS A 171 -45.48 -19.07 -33.33
CA LYS A 171 -45.52 -17.79 -34.03
C LYS A 171 -46.09 -16.73 -33.12
N GLU A 172 -45.26 -15.81 -32.65
CA GLU A 172 -45.62 -14.87 -31.61
C GLU A 172 -45.43 -13.42 -32.06
N CYS A 173 -46.32 -12.53 -31.62
CA CYS A 173 -46.18 -11.10 -31.85
C CYS A 173 -45.08 -10.50 -30.97
N MET A 174 -43.93 -10.25 -31.56
CA MET A 174 -42.77 -9.63 -30.89
C MET A 174 -42.75 -8.11 -31.15
N PRO A 175 -42.38 -7.27 -30.16
CA PRO A 175 -42.22 -5.84 -30.39
C PRO A 175 -41.16 -5.58 -31.47
N THR A 176 -41.42 -4.65 -32.40
CA THR A 176 -40.41 -4.29 -33.41
C THR A 176 -39.17 -3.62 -32.82
N THR A 177 -39.26 -3.17 -31.57
CA THR A 177 -38.13 -2.64 -30.78
C THR A 177 -37.33 -3.72 -30.06
N GLY A 178 -37.79 -4.98 -30.09
CA GLY A 178 -37.22 -6.10 -29.36
C GLY A 178 -37.55 -6.14 -27.86
N ALA A 179 -38.25 -5.13 -27.32
CA ALA A 179 -38.51 -5.00 -25.89
C ALA A 179 -39.92 -4.51 -25.57
N CYS A 180 -40.51 -5.05 -24.50
CA CYS A 180 -41.88 -4.75 -24.10
C CYS A 180 -41.96 -3.51 -23.19
N ASP A 181 -40.88 -3.22 -22.49
CA ASP A 181 -40.70 -2.12 -21.54
C ASP A 181 -40.06 -0.87 -22.16
N CYS A 182 -39.63 -0.94 -23.42
CA CYS A 182 -39.11 0.18 -24.20
C CYS A 182 -39.59 0.11 -25.66
N MET A 183 -40.74 0.73 -25.93
CA MET A 183 -41.36 0.71 -27.26
C MET A 183 -42.00 2.02 -27.67
N ASN A 184 -42.26 2.93 -26.73
CA ASN A 184 -42.96 4.18 -26.99
C ASN A 184 -42.11 5.40 -26.60
N ALA A 185 -42.39 6.55 -27.22
CA ALA A 185 -41.63 7.77 -26.98
C ALA A 185 -41.69 8.28 -25.53
N MET A 186 -42.73 7.91 -24.77
CA MET A 186 -42.86 8.29 -23.35
C MET A 186 -41.87 7.55 -22.44
N GLN A 187 -41.35 6.40 -22.88
CA GLN A 187 -40.33 5.61 -22.18
C GLN A 187 -38.91 6.06 -22.53
N MET A 188 -38.75 7.02 -23.46
CA MET A 188 -37.43 7.51 -23.87
C MET A 188 -36.66 8.04 -22.65
N GLY A 189 -35.40 7.61 -22.51
CA GLY A 189 -34.53 7.99 -21.39
C GLY A 189 -34.65 7.10 -20.14
N MET A 190 -35.55 6.12 -20.11
CA MET A 190 -35.50 5.07 -19.10
C MET A 190 -34.18 4.30 -19.19
N THR A 191 -33.67 3.84 -18.05
CA THR A 191 -32.37 3.15 -17.95
C THR A 191 -32.54 1.74 -17.41
N ASP A 192 -31.77 0.79 -17.94
CA ASP A 192 -31.74 -0.59 -17.48
C ASP A 192 -30.32 -1.06 -17.15
N PRO A 193 -30.10 -1.77 -16.03
CA PRO A 193 -28.82 -2.38 -15.76
C PRO A 193 -28.56 -3.51 -16.76
N CYS A 194 -27.34 -3.55 -17.27
CA CYS A 194 -26.89 -4.58 -18.19
C CYS A 194 -25.45 -4.97 -17.84
N THR A 195 -25.00 -6.13 -18.34
CA THR A 195 -23.65 -6.63 -18.09
C THR A 195 -22.83 -6.59 -19.37
N LEU A 196 -21.64 -5.99 -19.30
CA LEU A 196 -20.64 -6.00 -20.36
C LEU A 196 -19.58 -7.05 -20.05
N THR A 197 -19.15 -7.78 -21.07
CA THR A 197 -17.93 -8.60 -20.99
C THR A 197 -16.77 -7.81 -21.55
N THR A 198 -15.76 -7.57 -20.73
CA THR A 198 -14.59 -6.76 -21.09
C THR A 198 -13.60 -7.55 -21.96
N LEU A 199 -12.57 -6.88 -22.47
CA LEU A 199 -11.52 -7.52 -23.27
C LEU A 199 -10.76 -8.61 -22.49
N LEU A 200 -10.69 -8.49 -21.17
CA LEU A 200 -10.05 -9.46 -20.28
C LEU A 200 -11.01 -10.57 -19.83
N GLY A 201 -12.25 -10.58 -20.33
CA GLY A 201 -13.27 -11.56 -19.97
C GLY A 201 -13.89 -11.33 -18.59
N THR A 202 -13.65 -10.17 -17.97
CA THR A 202 -14.34 -9.76 -16.74
C THR A 202 -15.73 -9.22 -17.05
N GLN A 203 -16.62 -9.22 -16.05
CA GLN A 203 -17.95 -8.65 -16.18
C GLN A 203 -18.00 -7.27 -15.52
N CYS A 204 -18.56 -6.30 -16.24
CA CYS A 204 -18.74 -4.93 -15.77
C CYS A 204 -20.22 -4.55 -15.83
N ALA A 205 -20.68 -3.77 -14.86
CA ALA A 205 -22.05 -3.26 -14.83
C ALA A 205 -22.14 -2.03 -15.74
N GLY A 206 -22.96 -2.13 -16.78
CA GLY A 206 -23.31 -1.02 -17.68
C GLY A 206 -24.77 -0.59 -17.51
N THR A 207 -25.17 0.37 -18.34
CA THR A 207 -26.54 0.86 -18.41
C THR A 207 -26.98 0.98 -19.87
N SER A 208 -28.09 0.35 -20.22
CA SER A 208 -28.79 0.56 -21.48
C SER A 208 -29.79 1.70 -21.33
N THR A 209 -29.96 2.53 -22.35
CA THR A 209 -30.93 3.64 -22.35
C THR A 209 -32.01 3.41 -23.39
N CYS A 210 -33.27 3.59 -23.02
CA CYS A 210 -34.41 3.42 -23.91
C CYS A 210 -34.47 4.57 -24.92
N GLY A 211 -34.43 4.24 -26.22
CA GLY A 211 -34.60 5.16 -27.34
C GLY A 211 -36.07 5.38 -27.75
N GLY A 212 -37.02 4.97 -26.91
CA GLY A 212 -38.45 5.02 -27.19
C GLY A 212 -38.84 4.05 -28.31
N THR A 213 -39.26 4.56 -29.47
CA THR A 213 -39.61 3.73 -30.64
C THR A 213 -38.41 3.03 -31.26
N ALA A 214 -37.19 3.36 -30.85
CA ALA A 214 -35.96 2.68 -31.26
C ALA A 214 -35.58 1.48 -30.36
N GLY A 215 -36.30 1.26 -29.25
CA GLY A 215 -35.96 0.19 -28.30
C GLY A 215 -34.79 0.52 -27.38
N TRP A 216 -34.31 -0.50 -26.66
CA TRP A 216 -33.12 -0.36 -25.80
C TRP A 216 -31.87 -0.15 -26.65
N GLY A 217 -31.11 0.89 -26.32
CA GLY A 217 -29.77 1.08 -26.86
C GLY A 217 -28.80 -0.01 -26.38
N ALA A 218 -27.61 -0.03 -26.99
CA ALA A 218 -26.53 -0.88 -26.53
C ALA A 218 -26.17 -0.57 -25.07
N CYS A 219 -25.71 -1.59 -24.35
CA CYS A 219 -25.21 -1.45 -22.99
C CYS A 219 -23.99 -0.52 -22.99
N ALA A 220 -24.06 0.59 -22.25
CA ALA A 220 -22.99 1.57 -22.15
C ALA A 220 -22.28 1.47 -20.80
N ALA A 221 -20.95 1.68 -20.79
CA ALA A 221 -20.18 1.75 -19.55
C ALA A 221 -20.57 2.99 -18.72
N PRO A 222 -20.37 2.97 -17.38
CA PRO A 222 -20.69 4.09 -16.50
C PRO A 222 -19.97 5.40 -16.85
N SER A 223 -18.76 5.30 -17.40
CA SER A 223 -17.92 6.43 -17.79
C SER A 223 -17.13 6.11 -19.06
N THR A 224 -16.64 7.13 -19.75
CA THR A 224 -15.66 6.99 -20.84
C THR A 224 -14.22 7.20 -20.37
N MET A 225 -14.05 7.69 -19.14
CA MET A 225 -12.76 7.90 -18.51
C MET A 225 -12.66 7.04 -17.27
N ASP A 226 -11.51 6.39 -17.13
CA ASP A 226 -11.15 5.66 -15.94
C ASP A 226 -9.68 5.96 -15.61
N THR A 227 -9.44 6.42 -14.40
CA THR A 227 -8.11 6.70 -13.86
C THR A 227 -8.01 5.98 -12.53
N PRO A 228 -6.97 5.17 -12.29
CA PRO A 228 -6.97 4.30 -11.12
C PRO A 228 -7.15 5.08 -9.81
N ASP A 229 -8.11 4.65 -9.01
CA ASP A 229 -8.48 5.37 -7.78
C ASP A 229 -8.55 4.45 -6.55
N ALA A 230 -9.28 4.86 -5.50
CA ALA A 230 -9.41 4.11 -4.25
C ALA A 230 -10.60 3.15 -4.23
N ALA A 231 -11.53 3.27 -5.19
CA ALA A 231 -12.68 2.39 -5.34
C ALA A 231 -12.33 1.12 -6.12
N TYR A 232 -11.17 1.07 -6.79
CA TYR A 232 -10.69 -0.10 -7.54
C TYR A 232 -11.69 -0.61 -8.57
N THR A 233 -12.45 0.31 -9.18
CA THR A 233 -13.59 0.00 -10.04
C THR A 233 -13.25 0.32 -11.48
N ASP A 234 -13.45 -0.64 -12.38
CA ASP A 234 -13.39 -0.43 -13.82
C ASP A 234 -14.61 0.40 -14.28
N ASN A 235 -14.42 1.70 -14.44
CA ASN A 235 -15.49 2.64 -14.74
C ASN A 235 -15.82 2.77 -16.22
N ASN A 236 -14.87 2.42 -17.10
CA ASN A 236 -15.06 2.44 -18.54
C ASN A 236 -15.31 1.04 -19.15
N CYS A 237 -15.38 0.01 -18.29
CA CYS A 237 -15.61 -1.39 -18.62
C CYS A 237 -14.62 -1.95 -19.65
N ASP A 238 -13.35 -1.52 -19.60
CA ASP A 238 -12.32 -1.99 -20.53
C ASP A 238 -11.53 -3.22 -20.03
N GLY A 239 -11.77 -3.62 -18.78
CA GLY A 239 -11.29 -4.84 -18.14
C GLY A 239 -10.33 -4.62 -16.98
N ILE A 240 -9.95 -3.38 -16.69
CA ILE A 240 -9.06 -3.01 -15.58
C ILE A 240 -9.57 -1.74 -14.88
N ASP A 241 -9.16 -1.51 -13.62
CA ASP A 241 -9.28 -0.17 -13.01
C ASP A 241 -8.21 0.73 -13.64
N GLY A 242 -8.64 1.70 -14.45
CA GLY A 242 -7.82 2.53 -15.33
C GLY A 242 -8.21 2.37 -16.81
N ASP A 243 -7.42 2.98 -17.71
CA ASP A 243 -7.67 2.88 -19.16
C ASP A 243 -6.62 1.97 -19.82
N TYR A 244 -7.07 0.83 -20.34
CA TYR A 244 -6.26 -0.21 -20.99
C TYR A 244 -5.40 0.35 -22.14
N MET A 245 -5.95 1.27 -22.93
CA MET A 245 -5.29 1.83 -24.10
C MET A 245 -4.35 2.99 -23.76
N LYS A 246 -4.52 3.62 -22.59
CA LYS A 246 -3.65 4.70 -22.07
C LYS A 246 -2.59 4.22 -21.07
N GLY A 247 -2.49 2.90 -20.84
CA GLY A 247 -1.56 2.30 -19.89
C GLY A 247 -0.35 1.59 -20.49
N ILE A 248 0.74 1.52 -19.74
CA ILE A 248 1.86 0.62 -19.96
C ILE A 248 1.86 -0.46 -18.89
N PHE A 249 1.79 -1.71 -19.31
CA PHE A 249 1.77 -2.87 -18.42
C PHE A 249 3.18 -3.29 -18.00
N VAL A 250 3.40 -3.46 -16.69
CA VAL A 250 4.67 -3.89 -16.09
C VAL A 250 4.45 -5.11 -15.20
N ALA A 251 5.23 -6.16 -15.40
CA ALA A 251 5.18 -7.40 -14.63
C ALA A 251 6.59 -7.98 -14.47
N GLY A 252 6.91 -8.55 -13.30
CA GLY A 252 8.25 -9.11 -13.04
C GLY A 252 8.69 -10.23 -14.00
N GLY A 253 7.72 -10.94 -14.60
CA GLY A 253 7.94 -11.95 -15.64
C GLY A 253 7.98 -11.41 -17.08
N GLY A 254 7.91 -10.09 -17.26
CA GLY A 254 7.92 -9.41 -18.56
C GLY A 254 9.30 -9.34 -19.21
N THR A 255 9.42 -8.56 -20.29
CA THR A 255 10.70 -8.33 -20.98
C THR A 255 10.82 -6.88 -21.42
N ASN A 256 11.95 -6.24 -21.15
CA ASN A 256 12.21 -4.87 -21.57
C ASN A 256 12.66 -4.82 -23.03
N ASN A 257 11.79 -4.30 -23.91
CA ASN A 257 12.10 -4.08 -25.33
C ASN A 257 11.24 -2.92 -25.89
N ALA A 258 11.43 -2.58 -27.16
CA ALA A 258 10.75 -1.44 -27.78
C ALA A 258 9.22 -1.55 -27.88
N THR A 259 8.64 -2.73 -27.71
CA THR A 259 7.19 -2.97 -27.85
C THR A 259 6.51 -3.42 -26.55
N CYS A 260 7.28 -3.64 -25.48
CA CYS A 260 6.73 -4.10 -24.23
C CYS A 260 5.72 -3.11 -23.63
N GLY A 261 4.82 -3.67 -22.84
CA GLY A 261 3.82 -2.97 -22.05
C GLY A 261 2.69 -2.34 -22.84
N LEU A 262 2.65 -2.47 -24.18
CA LEU A 262 1.51 -1.99 -24.96
C LEU A 262 0.25 -2.85 -24.78
N THR A 263 0.43 -4.11 -24.40
CA THR A 263 -0.64 -5.05 -24.03
C THR A 263 -0.28 -5.74 -22.72
N HIS A 264 -1.30 -6.19 -22.00
CA HIS A 264 -1.13 -6.93 -20.74
C HIS A 264 -0.40 -8.28 -20.93
N THR A 265 -0.43 -8.85 -22.13
CA THR A 265 0.23 -10.13 -22.49
C THR A 265 1.73 -9.99 -22.78
N THR A 266 2.21 -8.78 -23.03
CA THR A 266 3.63 -8.50 -23.33
C THR A 266 4.20 -7.42 -22.41
N PRO A 267 4.07 -7.56 -21.07
CA PRO A 267 4.44 -6.50 -20.14
C PRO A 267 5.94 -6.20 -20.16
N CYS A 268 6.31 -4.97 -19.81
CA CYS A 268 7.69 -4.63 -19.52
C CYS A 268 8.12 -5.28 -18.20
N GLN A 269 9.41 -5.61 -18.07
CA GLN A 269 9.93 -6.30 -16.89
C GLN A 269 10.09 -5.36 -15.69
N THR A 270 10.52 -4.11 -15.93
CA THR A 270 10.86 -3.13 -14.89
C THR A 270 10.00 -1.88 -15.00
N ILE A 271 9.69 -1.26 -13.86
CA ILE A 271 8.86 -0.06 -13.74
C ILE A 271 9.52 1.12 -14.44
N SER A 272 10.81 1.37 -14.22
CA SER A 272 11.54 2.48 -14.86
C SER A 272 11.54 2.39 -16.39
N PHE A 273 11.68 1.17 -16.93
CA PHE A 273 11.54 0.96 -18.37
C PHE A 273 10.10 1.21 -18.84
N GLY A 274 9.10 0.76 -18.08
CA GLY A 274 7.69 1.06 -18.33
C GLY A 274 7.40 2.56 -18.36
N ILE A 275 8.01 3.35 -17.49
CA ILE A 275 7.89 4.82 -17.47
C ILE A 275 8.45 5.44 -18.77
N VAL A 276 9.64 5.01 -19.20
CA VAL A 276 10.22 5.43 -20.48
C VAL A 276 9.30 5.08 -21.64
N ARG A 277 8.72 3.87 -21.63
CA ARG A 277 7.73 3.45 -22.63
C ARG A 277 6.46 4.31 -22.59
N GLY A 278 6.02 4.74 -21.41
CA GLY A 278 4.87 5.64 -21.25
C GLY A 278 5.06 6.94 -22.00
N VAL A 279 6.23 7.58 -21.85
CA VAL A 279 6.58 8.78 -22.63
C VAL A 279 6.63 8.49 -24.12
N GLN A 280 7.34 7.43 -24.54
CA GLN A 280 7.53 7.09 -25.95
C GLN A 280 6.22 6.73 -26.68
N ALA A 281 5.28 6.10 -25.97
CA ALA A 281 4.00 5.67 -26.51
C ALA A 281 2.88 6.70 -26.25
N SER A 282 3.19 7.84 -25.62
CA SER A 282 2.19 8.83 -25.18
C SER A 282 1.09 8.24 -24.29
N ARG A 283 1.48 7.33 -23.39
CA ARG A 283 0.62 6.66 -22.41
C ARG A 283 0.98 7.16 -21.00
N PRO A 284 0.11 7.96 -20.36
CA PRO A 284 0.43 8.63 -19.09
C PRO A 284 0.44 7.70 -17.87
N ASN A 285 0.01 6.45 -18.00
CA ASN A 285 -0.13 5.54 -16.88
C ASN A 285 0.77 4.31 -17.03
N VAL A 286 1.39 3.90 -15.93
CA VAL A 286 2.14 2.64 -15.80
C VAL A 286 1.42 1.77 -14.79
N TYR A 287 0.91 0.62 -15.21
CA TYR A 287 0.19 -0.35 -14.38
C TYR A 287 1.15 -1.47 -13.97
N VAL A 288 1.31 -1.67 -12.66
CA VAL A 288 2.31 -2.58 -12.10
C VAL A 288 1.61 -3.77 -11.45
N GLN A 289 1.90 -4.95 -11.96
CA GLN A 289 1.43 -6.22 -11.43
C GLN A 289 2.12 -6.58 -10.11
N ALA A 290 1.43 -7.37 -9.28
CA ALA A 290 1.92 -7.87 -8.02
C ALA A 290 3.26 -8.59 -8.17
N GLY A 291 4.18 -8.31 -7.25
CA GLY A 291 5.54 -8.81 -7.31
C GLY A 291 6.54 -7.94 -6.57
N THR A 292 7.79 -8.38 -6.59
CA THR A 292 8.93 -7.64 -6.03
C THR A 292 9.82 -7.12 -7.16
N TYR A 293 10.05 -5.82 -7.17
CA TYR A 293 10.85 -5.11 -8.16
C TYR A 293 12.10 -4.55 -7.48
N ASN A 294 13.27 -5.03 -7.88
CA ASN A 294 14.55 -4.56 -7.33
C ASN A 294 15.16 -3.56 -8.30
N GLU A 295 14.78 -2.30 -8.18
CA GLU A 295 15.19 -1.22 -9.07
C GLU A 295 15.07 0.15 -8.39
N VAL A 296 15.69 1.16 -9.01
CA VAL A 296 15.39 2.55 -8.72
C VAL A 296 14.35 3.02 -9.72
N ILE A 297 13.19 3.48 -9.24
CA ILE A 297 12.15 4.08 -10.08
C ILE A 297 12.57 5.50 -10.45
N VAL A 298 12.72 5.76 -11.75
CA VAL A 298 13.02 7.09 -12.28
C VAL A 298 11.75 7.67 -12.90
N LEU A 299 11.13 8.64 -12.23
CA LEU A 299 9.93 9.29 -12.74
C LEU A 299 10.26 10.23 -13.89
N LEU A 300 9.33 10.33 -14.85
CA LEU A 300 9.37 11.26 -15.97
C LEU A 300 8.10 12.10 -16.00
N ASN A 301 8.16 13.25 -16.67
CA ASN A 301 7.08 14.23 -16.77
C ASN A 301 5.76 13.58 -17.22
N GLY A 302 4.72 13.72 -16.38
CA GLY A 302 3.35 13.33 -16.72
C GLY A 302 3.08 11.84 -16.80
N VAL A 303 4.00 10.98 -16.32
CA VAL A 303 3.78 9.53 -16.22
C VAL A 303 3.55 9.12 -14.77
N SER A 304 2.36 8.62 -14.49
CA SER A 304 1.97 8.12 -13.16
C SER A 304 2.12 6.60 -13.07
N VAL A 305 2.46 6.11 -11.88
CA VAL A 305 2.69 4.70 -11.58
C VAL A 305 1.62 4.20 -10.62
N TRP A 306 0.91 3.16 -11.04
CA TRP A 306 -0.21 2.58 -10.31
C TRP A 306 0.10 1.11 -10.03
N GLY A 307 0.26 0.77 -8.75
CA GLY A 307 0.32 -0.60 -8.27
C GLY A 307 -1.08 -1.14 -7.97
N GLY A 308 -1.10 -2.33 -7.39
CA GLY A 308 -2.34 -2.98 -6.95
C GLY A 308 -2.93 -3.96 -7.96
N TYR A 309 -2.30 -4.23 -9.11
CA TYR A 309 -2.83 -5.19 -10.08
C TYR A 309 -2.39 -6.62 -9.74
N ASP A 310 -3.30 -7.58 -9.72
CA ASP A 310 -2.96 -8.99 -9.53
C ASP A 310 -2.52 -9.68 -10.84
N PHE A 311 -2.36 -11.00 -10.80
CA PHE A 311 -1.98 -11.79 -11.98
C PHE A 311 -3.03 -11.84 -13.10
N ALA A 312 -4.29 -11.49 -12.79
CA ALA A 312 -5.38 -11.33 -13.75
C ALA A 312 -5.62 -9.85 -14.13
N TRP A 313 -4.70 -8.96 -13.75
CA TRP A 313 -4.80 -7.51 -13.96
C TRP A 313 -6.03 -6.88 -13.29
N GLN A 314 -6.55 -7.52 -12.25
CA GLN A 314 -7.60 -6.95 -11.41
C GLN A 314 -6.97 -6.16 -10.28
N ARG A 315 -7.50 -4.97 -10.02
CA ARG A 315 -6.91 -4.05 -9.05
C ARG A 315 -7.51 -4.23 -7.67
N GLY A 316 -6.70 -3.97 -6.66
CA GLY A 316 -7.11 -4.05 -5.27
C GLY A 316 -6.10 -3.37 -4.35
N PRO A 317 -6.42 -3.29 -3.05
CA PRO A 317 -5.57 -2.60 -2.09
C PRO A 317 -4.23 -3.32 -1.92
N TYR A 318 -3.15 -2.55 -1.73
CA TYR A 318 -1.78 -3.08 -1.52
C TYR A 318 -1.64 -3.98 -0.28
N SER A 319 -2.61 -3.93 0.64
CA SER A 319 -2.69 -4.81 1.80
C SER A 319 -3.10 -6.24 1.44
N ASN A 320 -3.74 -6.46 0.29
CA ASN A 320 -4.02 -7.79 -0.22
C ASN A 320 -2.75 -8.40 -0.83
N ASN A 321 -2.40 -9.61 -0.41
CA ASN A 321 -1.20 -10.30 -0.90
C ASN A 321 -1.25 -10.54 -2.42
N ALA A 322 -2.45 -10.73 -3.00
CA ALA A 322 -2.61 -10.92 -4.44
C ALA A 322 -2.30 -9.67 -5.28
N ASN A 323 -2.45 -8.47 -4.70
CA ASN A 323 -2.29 -7.17 -5.37
C ASN A 323 -0.99 -6.47 -4.96
N LYS A 324 -0.17 -7.11 -4.12
CA LYS A 324 0.96 -6.49 -3.44
C LYS A 324 2.12 -6.23 -4.40
N VAL A 325 2.44 -4.96 -4.60
CA VAL A 325 3.62 -4.50 -5.34
C VAL A 325 4.66 -3.97 -4.36
N THR A 326 5.82 -4.61 -4.29
CA THR A 326 6.94 -4.17 -3.45
C THR A 326 8.11 -3.73 -4.31
N VAL A 327 8.62 -2.53 -4.07
CA VAL A 327 9.78 -1.98 -4.77
C VAL A 327 10.91 -1.83 -3.77
N THR A 328 11.99 -2.58 -3.98
CA THR A 328 13.20 -2.47 -3.18
C THR A 328 14.17 -1.59 -3.93
N GLY A 329 14.47 -0.42 -3.35
CA GLY A 329 15.40 0.53 -3.93
C GLY A 329 16.83 0.02 -3.96
N GLY A 330 17.73 0.82 -4.51
CA GLY A 330 19.13 0.47 -4.68
C GLY A 330 20.00 1.71 -4.80
N GLN A 331 21.23 1.51 -5.31
CA GLN A 331 22.07 2.63 -5.70
C GLN A 331 21.62 3.14 -7.07
N ASP A 332 21.38 4.44 -7.21
CA ASP A 332 20.98 5.06 -8.46
C ASP A 332 22.17 5.25 -9.40
N THR A 333 22.53 4.16 -10.07
CA THR A 333 23.56 4.11 -11.12
C THR A 333 22.95 4.21 -12.52
N THR A 334 21.65 4.49 -12.61
CA THR A 334 20.94 4.61 -13.89
C THR A 334 21.34 5.89 -14.62
N THR A 335 20.92 6.05 -15.88
CA THR A 335 21.20 7.27 -16.65
C THR A 335 20.68 8.52 -15.92
N GLY A 336 21.57 9.47 -15.66
CA GLY A 336 21.27 10.69 -14.89
C GLY A 336 21.19 10.47 -13.38
N GLY A 337 21.49 9.28 -12.89
CA GLY A 337 21.69 9.00 -11.47
C GLY A 337 23.01 9.58 -10.96
N ASP A 338 23.04 9.90 -9.68
CA ASP A 338 24.17 10.50 -8.97
C ASP A 338 24.88 9.51 -8.03
N GLY A 339 24.52 8.22 -8.09
CA GLY A 339 25.12 7.17 -7.29
C GLY A 339 24.63 7.11 -5.84
N GLU A 340 23.57 7.84 -5.51
CA GLU A 340 22.94 7.85 -4.18
C GLU A 340 22.04 6.64 -3.96
N TYR A 341 21.71 6.35 -2.70
CA TYR A 341 20.86 5.22 -2.33
C TYR A 341 19.40 5.66 -2.19
N LEU A 342 18.55 5.22 -3.13
CA LEU A 342 17.14 5.58 -3.15
C LEU A 342 16.23 4.54 -3.80
N THR A 343 14.91 4.65 -3.58
CA THR A 343 13.90 3.81 -4.25
C THR A 343 13.22 4.54 -5.40
N VAL A 344 12.95 5.85 -5.25
CA VAL A 344 12.29 6.69 -6.25
C VAL A 344 13.06 7.99 -6.45
N ARG A 345 13.48 8.25 -7.69
CA ARG A 345 14.03 9.52 -8.16
C ARG A 345 12.95 10.33 -8.87
N ALA A 346 12.63 11.48 -8.30
CA ALA A 346 11.67 12.44 -8.84
C ALA A 346 12.35 13.79 -9.05
N HIS A 347 13.12 13.93 -10.12
CA HIS A 347 13.91 15.13 -10.39
C HIS A 347 13.36 15.86 -11.61
N ASP A 348 13.30 17.18 -11.52
CA ASP A 348 13.02 18.09 -12.63
C ASP A 348 11.67 17.78 -13.33
N LEU A 349 10.65 17.47 -12.53
CA LEU A 349 9.28 17.23 -13.02
C LEU A 349 8.50 18.54 -13.11
N ILE A 350 8.28 18.99 -14.34
CA ILE A 350 7.44 20.14 -14.70
C ILE A 350 5.96 19.73 -14.67
N VAL A 351 5.65 18.51 -15.12
CA VAL A 351 4.30 17.93 -15.03
C VAL A 351 4.27 16.96 -13.85
N PRO A 352 3.34 17.12 -12.89
CA PRO A 352 3.25 16.24 -11.73
C PRO A 352 3.06 14.77 -12.11
N ALA A 353 3.59 13.89 -11.27
CA ALA A 353 3.40 12.45 -11.38
C ALA A 353 2.78 11.88 -10.09
N THR A 354 1.96 10.84 -10.22
CA THR A 354 1.39 10.13 -9.08
C THR A 354 2.04 8.76 -8.94
N ILE A 355 2.31 8.34 -7.71
CA ILE A 355 2.63 6.96 -7.35
C ILE A 355 1.54 6.50 -6.39
N ALA A 356 0.86 5.39 -6.70
CA ALA A 356 -0.18 4.88 -5.83
C ALA A 356 -0.25 3.36 -5.73
N ASP A 357 -0.62 2.86 -4.53
CA ASP A 357 -0.83 1.44 -4.23
C ASP A 357 0.45 0.58 -4.38
N LEU A 358 1.60 1.12 -3.95
CA LEU A 358 2.88 0.42 -3.87
C LEU A 358 3.44 0.41 -2.45
N ILE A 359 4.30 -0.57 -2.18
CA ILE A 359 5.17 -0.59 -1.00
C ILE A 359 6.58 -0.22 -1.47
N LEU A 360 7.08 0.93 -1.03
CA LEU A 360 8.41 1.43 -1.35
C LEU A 360 9.35 1.16 -0.18
N GLN A 361 10.37 0.34 -0.41
CA GLN A 361 11.37 -0.01 0.58
C GLN A 361 12.71 0.65 0.26
N GLY A 362 13.20 1.44 1.20
CA GLY A 362 14.50 2.09 1.12
C GLY A 362 15.65 1.07 1.16
N PRO A 363 16.68 1.25 0.34
CA PRO A 363 17.86 0.38 0.37
C PRO A 363 18.67 0.54 1.66
N THR A 364 19.51 -0.44 1.99
CA THR A 364 20.58 -0.21 2.97
C THR A 364 21.73 0.51 2.27
N ALA A 365 21.97 1.76 2.64
CA ALA A 365 23.04 2.55 2.06
C ALA A 365 24.40 2.00 2.48
N GLN A 366 25.38 2.06 1.58
CA GLN A 366 26.77 1.76 1.88
C GLN A 366 27.56 3.06 1.91
N GLY A 367 28.39 3.21 2.93
CA GLY A 367 29.38 4.28 3.03
C GLY A 367 30.66 3.83 2.36
N VAL A 368 31.50 4.77 1.93
CA VAL A 368 32.82 4.40 1.42
C VAL A 368 33.78 4.45 2.62
N GLY A 369 34.03 3.28 3.20
CA GLY A 369 34.57 3.16 4.55
C GLY A 369 35.89 3.89 4.83
N GLY A 370 35.99 4.42 6.04
CA GLY A 370 37.25 4.71 6.75
C GLY A 370 38.06 5.90 6.25
N ALA A 371 39.27 6.07 6.81
CA ALA A 371 40.24 7.13 6.50
C ALA A 371 40.63 7.27 5.00
N SER A 372 40.05 6.42 4.15
CA SER A 372 40.14 6.27 2.69
C SER A 372 39.03 6.97 1.87
N GLY A 373 38.08 7.67 2.51
CA GLY A 373 37.21 8.64 1.84
C GLY A 373 35.92 8.11 1.22
N LEU A 374 34.83 8.06 1.98
CA LEU A 374 33.73 9.04 1.96
C LEU A 374 32.92 8.94 3.28
N ASP A 375 32.19 10.00 3.59
CA ASP A 375 31.17 10.06 4.62
C ASP A 375 30.06 9.00 4.44
N GLY A 376 29.35 8.68 5.53
CA GLY A 376 28.27 7.70 5.48
C GLY A 376 27.10 8.23 4.65
N ARG A 377 26.73 7.53 3.57
CA ARG A 377 25.60 7.94 2.72
C ARG A 377 24.26 7.70 3.40
N SER A 378 23.31 8.59 3.18
CA SER A 378 21.93 8.38 3.61
C SER A 378 21.19 7.40 2.70
N SER A 379 20.12 6.81 3.21
CA SER A 379 19.15 6.05 2.43
C SER A 379 17.86 6.84 2.30
N TYR A 380 17.41 7.07 1.07
CA TYR A 380 16.14 7.72 0.78
C TYR A 380 15.15 6.67 0.27
N VAL A 381 13.86 6.84 0.55
CA VAL A 381 12.85 6.09 -0.19
C VAL A 381 12.44 6.88 -1.42
N VAL A 382 12.03 8.14 -1.21
CA VAL A 382 11.67 9.07 -2.29
C VAL A 382 12.59 10.28 -2.17
N HIS A 383 13.29 10.61 -3.26
CA HIS A 383 14.05 11.85 -3.36
C HIS A 383 13.44 12.74 -4.45
N SER A 384 12.88 13.88 -4.02
CA SER A 384 12.23 14.85 -4.90
C SER A 384 13.03 16.15 -4.98
N LYS A 385 13.33 16.59 -6.20
CA LYS A 385 14.11 17.79 -6.48
C LYS A 385 13.46 18.54 -7.64
N ALA A 386 13.08 19.80 -7.42
CA ALA A 386 12.43 20.63 -8.43
C ALA A 386 11.28 19.88 -9.15
N ALA A 387 10.47 19.16 -8.38
CA ALA A 387 9.46 18.23 -8.87
C ALA A 387 8.24 18.23 -7.92
N SER A 388 7.06 17.92 -8.46
CA SER A 388 5.85 17.64 -7.68
C SER A 388 5.44 16.20 -7.88
N VAL A 389 5.37 15.43 -6.79
CA VAL A 389 4.94 14.02 -6.80
C VAL A 389 3.85 13.81 -5.77
N THR A 390 2.76 13.18 -6.20
CA THR A 390 1.68 12.75 -5.31
C THR A 390 1.88 11.30 -4.93
N LEU A 391 1.89 11.00 -3.63
CA LEU A 391 1.89 9.63 -3.11
C LEU A 391 0.51 9.32 -2.55
N SER A 392 -0.18 8.31 -3.10
CA SER A 392 -1.51 7.93 -2.65
C SER A 392 -1.56 6.45 -2.29
N ARG A 393 -1.95 6.12 -1.05
CA ARG A 393 -2.01 4.71 -0.59
C ARG A 393 -0.67 3.98 -0.79
N VAL A 394 0.43 4.65 -0.44
CA VAL A 394 1.79 4.10 -0.52
C VAL A 394 2.29 3.79 0.88
N GLN A 395 2.86 2.60 1.07
CA GLN A 395 3.62 2.29 2.28
C GLN A 395 5.10 2.60 2.06
N ILE A 396 5.69 3.42 2.93
CA ILE A 396 7.10 3.78 2.89
C ILE A 396 7.82 3.09 4.05
N THR A 397 8.78 2.23 3.72
CA THR A 397 9.66 1.59 4.72
C THR A 397 11.06 2.16 4.56
N ALA A 398 11.53 2.90 5.57
CA ALA A 398 12.86 3.50 5.54
C ALA A 398 13.97 2.43 5.51
N GLY A 399 15.03 2.71 4.74
CA GLY A 399 16.26 1.93 4.76
C GLY A 399 17.27 2.46 5.79
N ALA A 400 18.30 1.68 6.09
CA ALA A 400 19.38 2.12 6.97
C ALA A 400 20.38 3.01 6.20
N GLY A 401 20.71 4.16 6.78
CA GLY A 401 21.86 4.96 6.34
C GLY A 401 23.17 4.26 6.71
N ALA A 402 24.25 4.59 5.99
CA ALA A 402 25.56 4.06 6.29
C ALA A 402 26.20 4.77 7.48
N ASN A 403 27.04 4.05 8.23
CA ASN A 403 27.89 4.64 9.25
C ASN A 403 28.86 5.65 8.63
N GLY A 404 29.16 6.73 9.37
CA GLY A 404 30.25 7.64 9.02
C GLY A 404 31.60 6.93 8.96
N GLY A 405 32.53 7.46 8.17
CA GLY A 405 33.89 6.93 8.09
C GLY A 405 34.60 6.95 9.45
N THR A 406 35.54 6.03 9.66
CA THR A 406 36.41 6.07 10.85
C THR A 406 37.38 7.25 10.77
N GLY A 407 37.66 7.90 11.90
CA GLY A 407 38.75 8.86 11.97
C GLY A 407 40.11 8.20 11.74
N SER A 408 41.11 8.99 11.34
CA SER A 408 42.50 8.51 11.24
C SER A 408 43.04 8.16 12.63
N ALA A 409 43.90 7.14 12.68
CA ALA A 409 44.66 6.84 13.89
C ALA A 409 45.50 8.06 14.33
N GLY A 410 45.70 8.20 15.63
CA GLY A 410 46.71 9.13 16.15
C GLY A 410 48.11 8.69 15.70
N GLN A 411 49.06 9.61 15.69
CA GLN A 411 50.46 9.27 15.43
C GLN A 411 51.21 9.08 16.74
N ASP A 412 52.02 8.03 16.79
CA ASP A 412 52.96 7.77 17.87
C ASP A 412 54.07 8.84 17.90
N ALA A 413 54.72 8.96 19.05
CA ALA A 413 55.94 9.75 19.16
C ALA A 413 57.01 9.22 18.18
N VAL A 414 57.70 10.13 17.49
CA VAL A 414 58.71 9.79 16.46
C VAL A 414 59.90 9.01 17.05
N LEU A 415 60.15 9.16 18.34
CA LEU A 415 61.19 8.46 19.10
C LEU A 415 60.57 7.90 20.40
N VAL A 416 60.54 6.58 20.53
CA VAL A 416 60.05 5.87 21.73
C VAL A 416 61.18 5.25 22.56
N ASP A 417 62.39 5.18 22.00
CA ASP A 417 63.58 4.62 22.66
C ASP A 417 64.48 5.72 23.21
N ALA A 418 65.01 5.49 24.42
CA ALA A 418 65.99 6.38 25.05
C ALA A 418 67.26 6.48 24.21
N GLN A 419 67.64 7.70 23.83
CA GLN A 419 68.86 7.97 23.07
C GLN A 419 69.96 8.51 23.99
N GLY A 420 71.23 8.21 23.68
CA GLY A 420 72.36 8.61 24.53
C GLY A 420 72.50 10.12 24.76
N PHE A 421 72.05 10.94 23.79
CA PHE A 421 72.07 12.41 23.88
C PHE A 421 70.96 12.99 24.79
N MET A 422 69.97 12.18 25.17
CA MET A 422 68.89 12.56 26.10
C MET A 422 69.36 12.55 27.56
N ASN A 423 70.50 11.90 27.85
CA ASN A 423 71.06 11.90 29.20
C ASN A 423 71.75 13.22 29.51
N GLY A 424 71.53 13.75 30.72
CA GLY A 424 72.36 14.81 31.27
C GLY A 424 73.81 14.35 31.42
N GLY A 425 74.75 15.25 31.17
CA GLY A 425 76.15 15.03 31.48
C GLY A 425 76.38 15.02 32.99
N ASN A 426 77.41 14.28 33.42
CA ASN A 426 77.86 14.33 34.81
C ASN A 426 78.39 15.73 35.14
N GLY A 427 78.08 16.23 36.34
CA GLY A 427 78.78 17.39 36.89
C GLY A 427 80.28 17.13 36.99
N GLY A 428 81.09 18.19 36.88
CA GLY A 428 82.51 18.08 37.13
C GLY A 428 82.78 17.62 38.57
N ASN A 429 83.93 16.98 38.78
CA ASN A 429 84.36 16.59 40.12
C ASN A 429 84.48 17.81 41.04
N GLY A 430 84.36 17.60 42.35
CA GLY A 430 84.88 18.57 43.31
C GLY A 430 86.39 18.71 43.14
N ASP A 431 86.91 19.92 43.36
CA ASP A 431 88.34 20.17 43.26
C ASP A 431 89.05 19.80 44.57
N GLU A 432 90.06 18.94 44.50
CA GLU A 432 90.91 18.57 45.62
C GLU A 432 92.40 18.72 45.22
N PHE A 433 93.06 19.75 45.74
CA PHE A 433 94.49 19.98 45.55
C PHE A 433 95.08 20.87 46.65
N THR A 434 96.39 20.75 46.88
CA THR A 434 97.08 21.47 47.94
C THR A 434 97.25 22.96 47.61
N THR A 435 96.41 23.81 48.20
CA THR A 435 96.50 25.28 48.10
C THR A 435 96.10 25.96 49.41
N ALA A 436 96.49 27.23 49.59
CA ALA A 436 96.31 27.96 50.85
C ALA A 436 94.87 28.45 51.11
N CYS A 437 94.03 28.57 50.07
CA CYS A 437 92.59 28.88 50.13
C CYS A 437 92.04 28.90 48.70
N ASN A 438 90.94 28.18 48.43
CA ASN A 438 90.25 28.28 47.15
C ASN A 438 88.74 28.04 47.30
N SER A 439 87.99 29.12 47.46
CA SER A 439 86.53 29.07 47.57
C SER A 439 85.80 29.20 46.22
N SER A 440 86.54 29.17 45.11
CA SER A 440 86.02 29.62 43.80
C SER A 440 86.12 28.57 42.69
N SER A 441 87.07 27.63 42.79
CA SER A 441 87.17 26.55 41.82
C SER A 441 86.23 25.41 42.21
N GLN A 442 85.49 24.94 41.22
CA GLN A 442 84.57 23.84 41.30
C GLN A 442 84.43 23.23 39.91
N GLY A 443 84.17 21.94 39.85
CA GLY A 443 83.73 21.30 38.60
C GLY A 443 82.52 22.02 38.01
N GLY A 444 82.56 22.32 36.71
CA GLY A 444 81.44 22.94 36.01
C GLY A 444 80.17 22.07 36.04
N PRO A 445 79.00 22.65 35.70
CA PRO A 445 77.77 21.88 35.62
C PRO A 445 77.85 20.87 34.49
N GLY A 446 77.21 19.72 34.69
CA GLY A 446 76.99 18.76 33.61
C GLY A 446 76.10 19.35 32.53
N SER A 447 76.34 19.00 31.26
CA SER A 447 75.51 19.44 30.14
C SER A 447 74.06 18.95 30.30
N ALA A 448 73.09 19.73 29.85
CA ALA A 448 71.71 19.28 29.79
C ALA A 448 71.59 18.15 28.76
N GLY A 449 70.82 17.12 29.08
CA GLY A 449 70.36 16.17 28.07
C GLY A 449 69.52 16.95 27.06
N THR A 450 69.77 16.70 25.77
CA THR A 450 69.02 17.38 24.71
C THR A 450 68.00 16.42 24.14
N ASN A 451 66.83 16.93 23.78
CA ASN A 451 65.86 16.17 23.01
C ASN A 451 65.32 17.08 21.93
N THR A 452 65.68 16.80 20.68
CA THR A 452 65.20 17.54 19.52
C THR A 452 64.33 16.62 18.69
N CYS A 453 63.07 16.99 18.51
CA CYS A 453 62.21 16.34 17.55
C CYS A 453 61.69 17.42 16.60
N GLY A 454 62.36 17.59 15.46
CA GLY A 454 62.00 18.61 14.47
C GLY A 454 60.62 18.40 13.82
N SER A 455 60.06 17.20 13.98
CA SER A 455 58.72 16.79 13.55
C SER A 455 57.72 16.68 14.71
N SER A 456 58.12 16.99 15.96
CA SER A 456 57.18 16.99 17.08
C SER A 456 56.27 18.21 17.00
N PRO A 457 54.93 18.03 17.10
CA PRO A 457 54.02 19.15 17.23
C PRO A 457 54.05 19.80 18.63
N SER A 458 54.87 19.28 19.56
CA SER A 458 55.01 19.84 20.90
C SER A 458 55.79 21.16 20.88
N SER A 459 55.21 22.21 21.45
CA SER A 459 55.88 23.49 21.69
C SER A 459 56.69 23.51 23.00
N ARG A 460 56.80 22.37 23.70
CA ARG A 460 57.46 22.29 25.01
C ARG A 460 58.97 22.17 24.86
N ALA A 461 59.70 22.75 25.82
CA ALA A 461 61.13 22.49 25.95
C ALA A 461 61.32 21.02 26.37
N MET A 462 61.91 20.23 25.48
CA MET A 462 62.12 18.79 25.66
C MET A 462 63.52 18.47 26.21
N ASN A 463 64.34 19.48 26.52
CA ASN A 463 65.66 19.26 27.10
C ASN A 463 65.55 19.01 28.61
N GLY A 464 66.37 18.08 29.09
CA GLY A 464 66.58 17.86 30.52
C GLY A 464 67.20 19.07 31.21
N GLY A 465 67.22 19.04 32.53
CA GLY A 465 67.92 20.04 33.32
C GLY A 465 69.45 19.89 33.23
N LEU A 466 70.18 20.98 33.51
CA LEU A 466 71.63 20.92 33.66
C LEU A 466 72.02 20.05 34.86
N GLY A 467 73.15 19.34 34.76
CA GLY A 467 73.77 18.68 35.90
C GLY A 467 74.21 19.68 36.96
N GLY A 468 74.34 19.22 38.20
CA GLY A 468 74.87 20.05 39.29
C GLY A 468 76.33 20.41 39.08
N ASN A 469 76.77 21.54 39.64
CA ASN A 469 78.19 21.86 39.74
C ASN A 469 78.86 20.91 40.74
N GLY A 470 80.16 20.66 40.53
CA GLY A 470 81.02 20.05 41.55
C GLY A 470 81.05 20.89 42.84
N GLY A 471 81.49 20.28 43.94
CA GLY A 471 81.70 21.02 45.19
C GLY A 471 82.92 21.93 45.11
N THR A 472 82.88 23.05 45.81
CA THR A 472 84.07 23.87 46.08
C THR A 472 84.92 23.25 47.20
N MET A 473 86.17 23.65 47.29
CA MET A 473 87.02 23.38 48.45
C MET A 473 86.58 24.26 49.65
N ASP A 474 86.97 23.91 50.88
CA ASP A 474 86.55 24.60 52.11
C ASP A 474 86.72 26.14 52.05
N THR A 475 85.75 26.87 52.60
CA THR A 475 85.73 28.34 52.69
C THR A 475 86.38 28.88 53.96
N ASP A 476 86.86 28.04 54.87
CA ASP A 476 87.48 28.50 56.11
C ASP A 476 88.95 28.88 55.89
N CYS A 477 89.14 30.05 55.28
CA CYS A 477 90.46 30.63 54.97
C CYS A 477 91.12 31.29 56.20
N GLY A 478 91.10 30.59 57.34
CA GLY A 478 91.80 30.96 58.56
C GLY A 478 93.29 30.58 58.50
N PHE A 479 94.15 31.36 59.16
CA PHE A 479 95.62 31.25 59.14
C PHE A 479 96.20 29.91 59.64
N PHE A 480 95.36 28.99 60.14
CA PHE A 480 95.72 27.64 60.62
C PHE A 480 94.73 26.53 60.19
N SER A 481 93.86 26.77 59.20
CA SER A 481 92.94 25.71 58.72
C SER A 481 93.70 24.73 57.83
N SER A 482 93.67 23.45 58.19
CA SER A 482 94.27 22.33 57.42
C SER A 482 93.22 21.31 56.98
N ASN A 483 91.95 21.73 56.86
CA ASN A 483 90.89 20.89 56.30
C ASN A 483 90.81 21.13 54.78
N PHE A 484 91.07 20.10 53.99
CA PHE A 484 91.11 20.16 52.52
C PHE A 484 89.93 19.41 51.87
N ASP A 485 88.90 19.09 52.65
CA ASP A 485 87.78 18.26 52.18
C ASP A 485 86.98 18.96 51.08
N ALA A 486 86.63 18.19 50.04
CA ALA A 486 85.69 18.65 49.02
C ALA A 486 84.28 18.85 49.61
N ARG A 487 83.62 19.95 49.28
CA ARG A 487 82.25 20.21 49.74
C ARG A 487 81.20 19.43 48.94
N PRO A 488 79.97 19.32 49.47
CA PRO A 488 78.83 18.86 48.68
C PRO A 488 78.73 19.61 47.34
N GLY A 489 78.48 18.87 46.26
CA GLY A 489 78.18 19.46 44.96
C GLY A 489 76.82 20.15 44.97
N GLY A 490 76.63 21.09 44.05
CA GLY A 490 75.34 21.72 43.84
C GLY A 490 74.31 20.72 43.29
N ASN A 491 73.03 20.93 43.60
CA ASN A 491 71.96 20.22 42.90
C ASN A 491 71.95 20.61 41.41
N GLY A 492 71.47 19.73 40.55
CA GLY A 492 71.22 20.08 39.15
C GLY A 492 70.12 21.13 39.00
N MET A 493 69.83 21.53 37.77
CA MET A 493 68.65 22.34 37.46
C MET A 493 67.49 21.43 37.06
N ASN A 494 66.26 21.92 37.24
CA ASN A 494 65.09 21.25 36.66
C ASN A 494 65.13 21.40 35.13
N ALA A 495 64.46 20.50 34.43
CA ALA A 495 64.16 20.69 33.01
C ALA A 495 63.31 21.95 32.80
N GLY A 496 63.29 22.48 31.57
CA GLY A 496 62.47 23.65 31.20
C GLY A 496 60.96 23.43 31.41
N PHE A 497 60.53 22.17 31.48
CA PHE A 497 59.17 21.77 31.83
C PHE A 497 59.20 20.67 32.91
N VAL A 498 58.42 20.86 33.98
CA VAL A 498 58.27 19.92 35.10
C VAL A 498 56.80 19.62 35.32
N SER A 499 56.45 18.34 35.49
CA SER A 499 55.08 17.91 35.83
C SER A 499 55.12 16.77 36.83
N GLY A 500 54.63 17.02 38.04
CA GLY A 500 54.78 16.10 39.16
C GLY A 500 56.26 15.88 39.49
N SER A 501 56.66 14.60 39.56
CA SER A 501 58.07 14.22 39.77
C SER A 501 58.92 14.28 38.50
N ASN A 502 58.32 14.36 37.31
CA ASN A 502 59.03 14.23 36.03
C ASN A 502 59.76 15.52 35.66
N GLY A 503 61.00 15.41 35.17
CA GLY A 503 61.86 16.55 34.83
C GLY A 503 62.46 17.30 36.03
N LEU A 504 62.29 16.79 37.26
CA LEU A 504 62.94 17.34 38.45
C LEU A 504 64.45 17.04 38.46
N ARG A 505 65.21 18.01 38.97
CA ARG A 505 66.66 17.92 39.14
C ARG A 505 67.11 16.73 39.99
N GLY A 506 68.31 16.24 39.71
CA GLY A 506 69.05 15.36 40.61
C GLY A 506 69.65 16.14 41.80
N LEU A 507 69.87 15.45 42.91
CA LEU A 507 70.53 16.01 44.08
C LEU A 507 72.05 15.89 43.96
N GLY A 508 72.75 16.94 44.40
CA GLY A 508 74.21 16.96 44.47
C GLY A 508 74.75 15.98 45.52
N GLY A 509 75.99 15.53 45.33
CA GLY A 509 76.64 14.59 46.26
C GLY A 509 76.95 15.24 47.61
N SER A 510 77.23 14.42 48.63
CA SER A 510 77.39 14.87 50.03
C SER A 510 78.74 15.51 50.37
N GLY A 511 79.72 15.53 49.46
CA GLY A 511 81.10 15.97 49.75
C GLY A 511 81.83 15.07 50.76
N THR A 512 83.10 15.38 51.06
CA THR A 512 84.11 14.65 51.88
C THR A 512 84.87 13.51 51.17
N ASP A 513 85.86 12.90 51.85
CA ASP A 513 86.72 11.77 51.39
C ASP A 513 85.97 10.52 50.91
N VAL A 514 84.64 10.51 51.05
CA VAL A 514 83.76 9.45 50.57
C VAL A 514 82.78 10.03 49.57
N CYS A 515 82.82 9.54 48.32
CA CYS A 515 81.83 9.85 47.31
C CYS A 515 80.42 9.48 47.83
N GLY A 516 79.63 10.49 48.18
CA GLY A 516 78.24 10.30 48.60
C GLY A 516 77.32 9.87 47.45
N PRO A 517 76.12 9.34 47.77
CA PRO A 517 75.16 8.98 46.75
C PRO A 517 74.70 10.24 46.00
N THR A 518 75.07 10.35 44.73
CA THR A 518 74.40 11.28 43.81
C THR A 518 73.12 10.62 43.31
N THR A 519 72.07 11.40 43.12
CA THR A 519 70.86 10.89 42.44
C THR A 519 70.77 11.52 41.06
N SER A 520 70.46 10.70 40.07
CA SER A 520 70.06 11.20 38.76
C SER A 520 68.80 12.07 38.89
N GLY A 521 68.61 13.00 37.95
CA GLY A 521 67.32 13.65 37.78
C GLY A 521 66.24 12.64 37.38
N ASN A 522 64.98 13.00 37.62
CA ASN A 522 63.87 12.16 37.19
C ASN A 522 63.67 12.30 35.68
N SER A 523 63.35 11.19 35.01
CA SER A 523 62.98 11.17 33.59
C SER A 523 61.85 12.18 33.30
N GLY A 524 61.80 12.71 32.08
CA GLY A 524 60.66 13.53 31.68
C GLY A 524 59.40 12.71 31.40
N LEU A 525 58.32 13.43 31.13
CA LEU A 525 56.98 12.88 31.02
C LEU A 525 56.63 12.55 29.57
N VAL A 526 56.46 11.27 29.23
CA VAL A 526 55.79 10.87 27.98
C VAL A 526 54.28 10.87 28.21
N ALA A 527 53.51 11.50 27.31
CA ALA A 527 52.05 11.50 27.39
C ALA A 527 51.44 11.15 26.03
N ASN A 528 50.55 10.16 26.03
CA ASN A 528 49.81 9.80 24.82
C ASN A 528 48.87 10.93 24.39
N GLY A 529 48.61 11.01 23.08
CA GLY A 529 47.61 11.91 22.53
C GLY A 529 46.22 11.48 22.96
N GLY A 530 45.28 12.42 23.02
CA GLY A 530 43.87 12.10 23.26
C GLY A 530 43.33 11.17 22.18
N ALA A 531 42.41 10.27 22.54
CA ALA A 531 41.70 9.46 21.57
C ALA A 531 40.93 10.34 20.57
N GLY A 532 40.74 9.85 19.34
CA GLY A 532 39.95 10.54 18.33
C GLY A 532 38.51 10.70 18.81
N GLY A 533 37.93 11.88 18.59
CA GLY A 533 36.55 12.17 18.99
C GLY A 533 35.54 11.58 18.01
N ALA A 534 34.37 11.17 18.52
CA ALA A 534 33.23 10.93 17.64
C ALA A 534 32.76 12.26 17.03
N SER A 535 32.63 12.32 15.72
CA SER A 535 31.96 13.45 15.06
C SER A 535 30.46 13.22 15.12
N SER A 536 29.71 14.22 15.60
CA SER A 536 28.25 14.20 15.59
C SER A 536 27.71 14.99 14.41
N GLY A 537 26.61 14.50 13.85
CA GLY A 537 25.83 15.19 12.83
C GLY A 537 26.17 14.81 11.40
N GLY A 538 25.28 15.22 10.49
CA GLY A 538 25.47 15.13 9.07
C GLY A 538 25.74 16.48 8.42
N TYR A 539 26.02 16.47 7.14
CA TYR A 539 26.09 17.66 6.30
C TYR A 539 25.47 17.36 4.94
N LEU A 540 25.06 18.42 4.24
CA LEU A 540 24.60 18.30 2.87
C LEU A 540 25.80 18.27 1.92
N SER A 541 25.84 17.25 1.06
CA SER A 541 26.87 16.99 0.07
C SER A 541 26.25 16.48 -1.24
N GLY A 542 27.10 16.09 -2.18
CA GLY A 542 26.70 15.65 -3.51
C GLY A 542 26.41 16.81 -4.47
N PRO A 543 25.96 16.51 -5.71
CA PRO A 543 25.66 17.53 -6.71
C PRO A 543 24.65 18.54 -6.15
N SER A 544 25.03 19.81 -6.06
CA SER A 544 24.19 20.90 -5.52
C SER A 544 23.84 20.81 -4.03
N SER A 545 24.58 20.05 -3.20
CA SER A 545 24.36 19.94 -1.73
C SER A 545 22.94 19.45 -1.36
N GLN A 546 22.49 18.37 -1.98
CA GLN A 546 21.10 17.91 -1.89
C GLN A 546 20.91 16.67 -1.02
N TYR A 547 22.01 16.01 -0.65
CA TYR A 547 21.98 14.75 0.07
C TYR A 547 22.67 14.87 1.42
N TRP A 548 22.06 14.33 2.46
CA TRP A 548 22.67 14.15 3.76
C TRP A 548 23.74 13.06 3.77
N TYR A 549 24.88 13.41 4.33
CA TYR A 549 26.01 12.54 4.57
C TYR A 549 26.41 12.61 6.05
N ALA A 550 26.69 11.45 6.66
CA ALA A 550 27.15 11.33 8.04
C ALA A 550 28.66 11.59 8.14
N ARG A 551 29.06 12.53 9.00
CA ARG A 551 30.46 12.93 9.15
C ARG A 551 31.35 11.77 9.58
N ALA A 552 32.57 11.72 9.05
CA ALA A 552 33.62 10.85 9.56
C ALA A 552 34.05 11.23 10.98
N GLY A 553 34.49 10.25 11.77
CA GLY A 553 35.05 10.46 13.10
C GLY A 553 36.29 11.37 13.08
N GLY A 554 36.53 12.07 14.19
CA GLY A 554 37.73 12.90 14.36
C GLY A 554 38.99 12.06 14.49
N ALA A 555 40.11 12.59 13.99
CA ALA A 555 41.41 11.94 14.11
C ALA A 555 41.86 11.86 15.58
N GLY A 556 42.60 10.80 15.92
CA GLY A 556 43.32 10.72 17.20
C GLY A 556 44.35 11.85 17.33
N GLY A 557 44.50 12.38 18.54
CA GLY A 557 45.52 13.37 18.85
C GLY A 557 46.92 12.76 18.77
N THR A 558 47.92 13.60 18.49
CA THR A 558 49.34 13.19 18.54
C THR A 558 49.82 13.11 19.98
N GLY A 559 50.64 12.10 20.30
CA GLY A 559 51.36 12.03 21.58
C GLY A 559 52.31 13.22 21.79
N GLN A 560 52.52 13.59 23.05
CA GLN A 560 53.55 14.53 23.45
C GLN A 560 54.80 13.75 23.90
N ASN A 561 55.95 14.14 23.36
CA ASN A 561 57.24 13.56 23.74
C ASN A 561 57.61 13.96 25.17
N GLY A 562 58.29 13.05 25.89
CA GLY A 562 58.94 13.34 27.17
C GLY A 562 60.34 13.88 27.00
N GLY A 563 60.71 14.82 27.87
CA GLY A 563 62.05 15.42 27.95
C GLY A 563 63.02 14.67 28.84
#